data_AF-A0AAU4TAA3-F1
#
_entry.id   AF-A0AAU4TAA3-F1
#
_cell.length_a   1.000
_cell.length_b   1.000
_cell.length_c   1.000
_cell.angle_alpha   90.00
_cell.angle_beta   90.00
_cell.angle_gamma   90.00
#
_symmetry.space_group_name_H-M   'P 1'
#
loop_
_entity.id
_entity.type
_entity.pdbx_description
1 polymer ?
#
loop_
_entity_poly.entity_id
_entity_poly.type
_entity_poly.pdbx_seq_one_letter_code
_entity_poly.pdbx_strand_id
1 'polypeptide(L)'
;MSGRAEVTVGPGDAVVQRLCARPGAVVSLVLEPRADDRRWTAALSSAPVFVQVSGWQVDGDGTARAALRCAGTRGGTAEITVRAKAPDVAGAARVAFTLHVDVLPHTTQG
;
A
#
# COMPACT_ATOMS: atom_id res chain seq x y z
N MET A 1 16.33 0.54 -15.42
CA MET A 1 15.04 -0.17 -15.49
C MET A 1 14.32 0.02 -14.16
N SER A 2 13.24 0.80 -14.12
CA SER A 2 12.38 0.90 -12.94
C SER A 2 11.38 -0.26 -13.03
N GLY A 3 11.43 -1.18 -12.06
CA GLY A 3 10.50 -2.31 -12.01
C GLY A 3 9.11 -1.82 -11.60
N ARG A 4 8.08 -2.21 -12.34
CA ARG A 4 6.68 -1.96 -11.99
C ARG A 4 6.09 -3.27 -11.47
N ALA A 5 5.48 -3.21 -10.29
CA ALA A 5 4.72 -4.32 -9.72
C ALA A 5 3.31 -3.84 -9.39
N GLU A 6 2.35 -4.77 -9.34
CA GLU A 6 0.99 -4.51 -8.92
C GLU A 6 0.63 -5.46 -7.78
N VAL A 7 -0.02 -4.92 -6.76
CA VAL A 7 -0.58 -5.68 -5.64
C VAL A 7 -2.07 -5.40 -5.63
N THR A 8 -2.85 -6.43 -5.92
CA THR A 8 -4.32 -6.39 -5.88
C THR A 8 -4.78 -7.11 -4.61
N VAL A 9 -5.70 -6.48 -3.87
CA VAL A 9 -6.27 -7.05 -2.65
C VAL A 9 -7.78 -7.07 -2.77
N GLY A 10 -8.33 -8.27 -2.78
CA GLY A 10 -9.76 -8.56 -2.87
C GLY A 10 -10.41 -8.91 -1.52
N PRO A 11 -11.74 -8.96 -1.47
CA PRO A 11 -12.46 -9.54 -0.33
C PRO A 11 -12.05 -11.00 -0.09
N GLY A 12 -11.71 -11.33 1.16
CA GLY A 12 -11.27 -12.68 1.54
C GLY A 12 -9.75 -12.87 1.51
N ASP A 13 -9.00 -11.93 0.93
CA ASP A 13 -7.54 -11.95 1.02
C ASP A 13 -7.06 -11.70 2.45
N ALA A 14 -5.81 -12.13 2.70
CA ALA A 14 -5.15 -11.87 3.95
C ALA A 14 -5.08 -10.35 4.22
N VAL A 15 -5.56 -9.95 5.40
CA VAL A 15 -5.55 -8.54 5.86
C VAL A 15 -4.14 -8.01 6.15
N VAL A 16 -3.16 -8.92 6.23
CA VAL A 16 -1.73 -8.61 6.32
C VAL A 16 -1.02 -9.31 5.18
N GLN A 17 -0.30 -8.56 4.35
CA GLN A 17 0.51 -9.09 3.26
C GLN A 17 1.95 -8.57 3.34
N ARG A 18 2.84 -9.23 2.61
CA ARG A 18 4.26 -8.85 2.52
C ARG A 18 4.71 -8.79 1.07
N LEU A 19 5.50 -7.77 0.74
CA LEU A 19 6.07 -7.55 -0.57
C LEU A 19 7.56 -7.22 -0.45
N CYS A 20 8.39 -7.90 -1.24
CA CYS A 20 9.77 -7.49 -1.45
C CYS A 20 9.88 -6.60 -2.69
N ALA A 21 10.49 -5.43 -2.56
CA ALA A 21 10.65 -4.47 -3.64
C ALA A 21 12.12 -4.13 -3.86
N ARG A 22 12.46 -3.77 -5.11
CA ARG A 22 13.77 -3.22 -5.45
C ARG A 22 13.77 -1.70 -5.26
N PRO A 23 14.91 -1.11 -4.88
CA PRO A 23 15.12 0.33 -4.93
C PRO A 23 14.75 0.92 -6.27
N GLY A 24 13.98 2.01 -6.24
CA GLY A 24 13.49 2.68 -7.44
C GLY A 24 12.32 1.97 -8.13
N ALA A 25 11.78 0.89 -7.55
CA ALA A 25 10.52 0.31 -8.02
C ALA A 25 9.33 1.20 -7.67
N VAL A 26 8.31 1.15 -8.53
CA VAL A 26 7.01 1.74 -8.26
C VAL A 26 5.98 0.61 -8.24
N VAL A 27 5.31 0.46 -7.11
CA VAL A 27 4.28 -0.57 -6.91
C VAL A 27 2.92 0.10 -6.98
N SER A 28 2.02 -0.44 -7.79
CA SER A 28 0.62 -0.03 -7.83
C SER A 28 -0.14 -0.87 -6.81
N LEU A 29 -0.73 -0.25 -5.80
CA LEU A 29 -1.61 -0.89 -4.83
C LEU A 29 -3.06 -0.68 -5.30
N VAL A 30 -3.77 -1.76 -5.57
CA VAL A 30 -5.17 -1.78 -5.97
C VAL A 30 -5.95 -2.54 -4.90
N LEU A 31 -6.96 -1.88 -4.33
CA LEU A 31 -7.81 -2.44 -3.29
C LEU A 31 -9.21 -2.53 -3.88
N GLU A 32 -9.71 -3.74 -4.06
CA GLU A 32 -11.06 -3.96 -4.57
C GLU A 32 -12.11 -3.39 -3.58
N PRO A 33 -13.34 -3.16 -4.05
CA PRO A 33 -14.44 -2.77 -3.19
C PRO A 33 -14.61 -3.77 -2.04
N ARG A 34 -14.85 -3.25 -0.83
CA ARG A 34 -15.02 -4.10 0.34
C ARG A 34 -16.37 -4.83 0.27
N ALA A 35 -16.40 -6.05 0.80
CA ALA A 35 -17.63 -6.82 0.97
C ALA A 35 -18.46 -6.38 2.20
N ASP A 36 -17.89 -5.52 3.06
CA ASP A 36 -18.61 -4.89 4.17
C ASP A 36 -19.14 -3.49 3.78
N ASP A 37 -19.85 -2.83 4.69
CA ASP A 37 -20.42 -1.49 4.50
C ASP A 37 -19.37 -0.36 4.58
N ARG A 38 -18.07 -0.71 4.71
CA ARG A 38 -17.00 0.27 4.89
C ARG A 38 -16.36 0.64 3.57
N ARG A 39 -15.95 1.90 3.47
CA ARG A 39 -15.19 2.42 2.33
C ARG A 39 -13.75 2.67 2.70
N TRP A 40 -12.86 2.49 1.74
CA TRP A 40 -11.47 2.90 1.87
C TRP A 40 -11.37 4.41 2.06
N THR A 41 -10.42 4.86 2.89
CA THR A 41 -10.32 6.27 3.28
C THR A 41 -8.92 6.84 3.12
N ALA A 42 -7.88 6.06 3.43
CA ALA A 42 -6.50 6.50 3.31
C ALA A 42 -5.53 5.31 3.24
N ALA A 43 -4.37 5.54 2.62
CA ALA A 43 -3.18 4.71 2.77
C ALA A 43 -2.03 5.55 3.35
N LEU A 44 -1.34 5.02 4.36
CA LEU A 44 -0.29 5.71 5.10
C LEU A 44 0.94 4.82 5.22
N SER A 45 2.12 5.38 4.99
CA SER A 45 3.41 4.71 5.22
C SER A 45 3.96 5.04 6.60
N SER A 46 4.43 4.03 7.34
CA SER A 46 5.15 4.22 8.60
C SER A 46 6.55 4.80 8.40
N ALA A 47 7.15 4.60 7.23
CA ALA A 47 8.48 5.10 6.88
C ALA A 47 8.50 5.67 5.45
N PRO A 48 7.97 6.90 5.23
CA PRO A 48 7.91 7.53 3.91
C PRO A 48 9.27 7.70 3.22
N VAL A 49 10.36 7.71 3.99
CA VAL A 49 11.74 7.77 3.49
C VAL A 49 12.14 6.52 2.70
N PHE A 50 11.54 5.36 2.99
CA PHE A 50 11.78 4.10 2.26
C PHE A 50 10.67 3.80 1.27
N VAL A 51 9.41 4.04 1.64
CA VAL A 51 8.27 3.81 0.76
C VAL A 51 7.32 4.99 0.85
N GLN A 52 7.33 5.82 -0.18
CA GLN A 52 6.43 6.97 -0.30
C GLN A 52 5.11 6.54 -0.93
N VAL A 53 4.00 6.78 -0.22
CA VAL A 53 2.64 6.63 -0.77
C VAL A 53 2.28 7.91 -1.51
N SER A 54 1.69 7.78 -2.69
CA SER A 54 1.23 8.89 -3.52
C SER A 54 0.03 8.49 -4.37
N GLY A 55 -0.70 9.48 -4.92
CA GLY A 55 -1.82 9.21 -5.82
C GLY A 55 -2.94 8.39 -5.21
N TRP A 56 -3.19 8.55 -3.89
CA TRP A 56 -4.33 7.91 -3.25
C TRP A 56 -5.63 8.44 -3.84
N GLN A 57 -6.47 7.53 -4.31
CA GLN A 57 -7.81 7.83 -4.82
C GLN A 57 -8.75 6.66 -4.53
N VAL A 58 -10.04 6.97 -4.43
CA VAL A 58 -11.12 5.98 -4.31
C VAL A 58 -12.11 6.28 -5.43
N ASP A 59 -12.35 5.30 -6.26
CA ASP A 59 -13.25 5.39 -7.41
C ASP A 59 -14.71 5.29 -6.97
N GLY A 60 -15.62 5.65 -7.88
CA GLY A 60 -17.06 5.61 -7.64
C GLY A 60 -17.60 4.20 -7.37
N ASP A 61 -16.90 3.16 -7.86
CA ASP A 61 -17.22 1.74 -7.61
C ASP A 61 -16.71 1.25 -6.23
N GLY A 62 -15.96 2.07 -5.50
CA GLY A 62 -15.37 1.74 -4.20
C GLY A 62 -13.96 1.15 -4.28
N THR A 63 -13.40 0.97 -5.48
CA THR A 63 -12.01 0.55 -5.68
C THR A 63 -11.07 1.65 -5.23
N ALA A 64 -10.03 1.35 -4.45
CA ALA A 64 -9.02 2.32 -4.07
C ALA A 64 -7.67 2.02 -4.72
N ARG A 65 -6.94 3.07 -5.10
CA ARG A 65 -5.64 2.96 -5.76
C ARG A 65 -4.61 3.88 -5.12
N ALA A 66 -3.37 3.40 -5.02
CA ALA A 66 -2.23 4.17 -4.58
C ALA A 66 -0.96 3.75 -5.34
N ALA A 67 -0.03 4.68 -5.51
CA ALA A 67 1.32 4.37 -5.97
C ALA A 67 2.29 4.39 -4.78
N LEU A 68 3.04 3.31 -4.61
CA LEU A 68 4.09 3.14 -3.61
C LEU A 68 5.44 3.25 -4.29
N ARG A 69 6.18 4.32 -4.03
CA ARG A 69 7.51 4.51 -4.56
C ARG A 69 8.54 4.04 -3.54
N CYS A 70 9.24 2.96 -3.87
CA CYS A 70 10.31 2.41 -3.04
C CYS A 70 11.60 3.23 -3.26
N ALA A 71 11.91 4.10 -2.30
CA ALA A 71 13.08 4.95 -2.30
C ALA A 71 14.29 4.25 -1.65
N GLY A 72 15.49 4.67 -2.06
CA GLY A 72 16.73 4.40 -1.34
C GLY A 72 17.62 3.31 -1.94
N THR A 73 18.90 3.64 -2.13
CA THR A 73 19.97 2.69 -2.47
C THR A 73 20.39 1.80 -1.30
N ARG A 74 20.11 2.24 -0.06
CA ARG A 74 20.23 1.46 1.17
C ARG A 74 18.85 0.87 1.46
N GLY A 75 18.75 -0.45 1.53
CA GLY A 75 17.48 -1.12 1.80
C GLY A 75 16.85 -0.73 3.14
N GLY A 76 15.59 -1.06 3.33
CA GLY A 76 14.81 -0.72 4.52
C GLY A 76 13.41 -1.32 4.50
N THR A 77 12.67 -1.16 5.59
CA THR A 77 11.31 -1.71 5.73
C THR A 77 10.30 -0.59 5.96
N ALA A 78 9.09 -0.75 5.44
CA ALA A 78 7.97 0.15 5.67
C ALA A 78 6.67 -0.64 5.83
N GLU A 79 5.77 -0.13 6.66
CA GLU A 79 4.41 -0.65 6.78
C GLU A 79 3.45 0.32 6.12
N ILE A 80 2.69 -0.17 5.15
CA ILE A 80 1.63 0.58 4.51
C ILE A 80 0.32 0.16 5.16
N THR A 81 -0.27 1.07 5.94
CA THR A 81 -1.57 0.84 6.57
C THR A 81 -2.66 1.49 5.75
N VAL A 82 -3.68 0.71 5.40
CA VAL A 82 -4.85 1.17 4.67
C VAL A 82 -6.03 1.17 5.62
N ARG A 83 -6.76 2.29 5.64
CA ARG A 83 -7.87 2.52 6.56
C ARG A 83 -9.21 2.45 5.86
N ALA A 84 -10.21 1.93 6.56
CA ALA A 84 -11.59 1.91 6.12
C ALA A 84 -12.55 2.43 7.20
N LYS A 85 -13.69 2.96 6.77
CA LYS A 85 -14.74 3.49 7.63
C LYS A 85 -16.11 3.37 6.95
N ALA A 86 -17.16 3.09 7.72
CA ALA A 86 -18.53 3.24 7.24
C ALA A 86 -18.83 4.74 7.01
N PRO A 87 -19.51 5.12 5.92
CA PRO A 87 -19.69 6.52 5.51
C PRO A 87 -20.47 7.35 6.54
N ASP A 88 -21.52 6.78 7.13
CA ASP A 88 -22.47 7.50 7.99
C ASP A 88 -22.25 7.27 9.50
N VAL A 89 -21.14 6.63 9.88
CA VAL A 89 -20.84 6.32 11.29
C VAL A 89 -19.88 7.37 11.85
N ALA A 90 -20.19 7.94 13.01
CA ALA A 90 -19.27 8.83 13.70
C ALA A 90 -18.01 8.09 14.17
N GLY A 91 -16.85 8.76 14.13
CA GLY A 91 -15.56 8.19 14.59
C GLY A 91 -14.46 8.13 13.52
N ALA A 92 -13.28 7.69 13.95
CA ALA A 92 -12.09 7.61 13.10
C ALA A 92 -12.07 6.32 12.25
N ALA A 93 -11.53 6.43 11.04
CA ALA A 93 -11.25 5.26 10.20
C ALA A 93 -10.26 4.31 10.90
N ARG A 94 -10.46 3.00 10.74
CA ARG A 94 -9.63 1.96 11.35
C ARG A 94 -8.76 1.29 10.30
N VAL A 95 -7.61 0.78 10.71
CA VAL A 95 -6.75 -0.04 9.83
C VAL A 95 -7.54 -1.29 9.45
N ALA A 96 -7.64 -1.53 8.15
CA ALA A 96 -8.38 -2.64 7.56
C ALA A 96 -7.52 -3.52 6.66
N PHE A 97 -6.33 -3.04 6.27
CA PHE A 97 -5.31 -3.82 5.58
C PHE A 97 -3.92 -3.25 5.91
N THR A 98 -2.92 -4.12 6.00
CA THR A 98 -1.51 -3.76 6.19
C THR A 98 -0.64 -4.49 5.17
N LEU A 99 0.19 -3.74 4.45
CA LEU A 99 1.23 -4.29 3.57
C LEU A 99 2.61 -3.97 4.16
N HIS A 100 3.35 -5.01 4.54
CA HIS A 100 4.76 -4.90 4.87
C HIS A 100 5.57 -4.86 3.57
N VAL A 101 6.39 -3.83 3.40
CA VAL A 101 7.25 -3.67 2.23
C VAL A 101 8.71 -3.72 2.67
N ASP A 102 9.41 -4.73 2.18
CA ASP A 102 10.85 -4.90 2.36
C ASP A 102 11.58 -4.41 1.11
N VAL A 103 12.24 -3.25 1.20
CA VAL A 103 13.07 -2.70 0.13
C VAL A 103 14.47 -3.30 0.25
N LEU A 104 14.81 -4.22 -0.65
CA LEU A 104 16.08 -4.94 -0.60
C LEU A 104 17.23 -4.06 -1.13
N PRO A 105 18.38 -3.93 -0.43
CA PRO A 105 19.50 -3.15 -0.96
C PRO A 105 19.97 -3.70 -2.31
N HIS A 106 20.52 -2.84 -3.17
CA HIS A 106 21.29 -3.35 -4.30
C HIS A 106 22.52 -4.06 -3.71
N THR A 107 22.63 -5.36 -3.94
CA THR A 107 23.94 -6.00 -3.85
C THR A 107 24.75 -5.44 -5.02
N THR A 108 25.56 -4.42 -4.78
CA THR A 108 26.66 -4.11 -5.70
C THR A 108 27.60 -5.31 -5.60
N GLN A 109 27.47 -6.25 -6.53
CA GLN A 109 28.49 -7.26 -6.77
C GLN A 109 29.45 -6.65 -7.79
N GLY A 110 30.65 -6.26 -7.35
CA GLY A 110 31.71 -5.68 -8.19
C GLY A 110 32.23 -4.35 -7.68
#